data_AF-A0A0B8QZH1-F1
#
_entry.id   AF-A0A0B8QZH1-F1
#
_cell.length_a   1.000
_cell.length_b   1.000
_cell.length_c   1.000
_cell.angle_alpha   90.00
_cell.angle_beta   90.00
_cell.angle_gamma   90.00
#
_symmetry.space_group_name_H-M   'P 1'
#
loop_
_entity.id
_entity.type
_entity.pdbx_description
1 polymer ?
#
loop_
_entity_poly.entity_id
_entity_poly.type
_entity_poly.pdbx_seq_one_letter_code
_entity_poly.pdbx_strand_id
1 'polypeptide(L)'
;MISLTMSREDWRTGSIPELPLLRMQKFNKQKGCIMTIDYSKLKGRIKEKYGSQQDFAKAIGLSEKIISDKLNNKSYWKQSDIDAATELLGIKKEDIGIYFFNKKVQKI
;
A
#
# COMPACT_ATOMS: atom_id res chain seq x y z
N MET A 1 10.08 -38.22 -20.50
CA MET A 1 9.15 -38.82 -19.53
C MET A 1 9.96 -39.75 -18.65
N ILE A 2 10.33 -39.32 -17.45
CA ILE A 2 11.09 -40.15 -16.51
C ILE A 2 10.05 -40.66 -15.51
N SER A 3 9.52 -41.84 -15.79
CA SER A 3 8.55 -42.50 -14.90
C SER A 3 9.28 -42.93 -13.64
N LEU A 4 9.12 -42.16 -12.56
CA LEU A 4 9.58 -42.55 -11.24
C LEU A 4 8.65 -43.67 -10.76
N THR A 5 9.02 -44.92 -11.05
CA THR A 5 8.34 -46.09 -10.47
C THR A 5 8.72 -46.16 -9.00
N MET A 6 7.99 -45.43 -8.16
CA MET A 6 8.07 -45.62 -6.71
C MET A 6 7.43 -46.98 -6.39
N SER A 7 8.22 -47.92 -5.85
CA SER A 7 7.68 -49.19 -5.36
C SER A 7 6.82 -48.92 -4.11
N ARG A 8 5.73 -49.67 -3.95
CA ARG A 8 4.73 -49.50 -2.88
C ARG A 8 5.33 -49.70 -1.47
N GLU A 9 6.51 -50.30 -1.39
CA GLU A 9 7.15 -50.73 -0.14
C GLU A 9 7.94 -49.62 0.57
N ASP A 10 8.35 -48.56 -0.12
CA ASP A 10 9.19 -47.49 0.46
C ASP A 10 8.45 -46.59 1.48
N TRP A 11 7.10 -46.51 1.44
CA TRP A 11 6.31 -45.75 2.42
C TRP A 11 6.24 -46.42 3.81
N ARG A 12 6.53 -47.73 3.91
CA ARG A 12 6.38 -48.48 5.18
C ARG A 12 7.61 -48.47 6.07
N THR A 13 8.80 -48.20 5.54
CA THR A 13 10.06 -48.38 6.28
C THR A 13 10.55 -47.10 6.97
N GLY A 14 9.83 -45.98 6.83
CA GLY A 14 10.14 -44.72 7.54
C GLY A 14 11.55 -44.15 7.26
N SER A 15 12.28 -44.72 6.30
CA SER A 15 13.60 -44.27 5.87
C SER A 15 13.41 -43.39 4.65
N ILE A 16 13.03 -42.14 4.90
CA ILE A 16 13.15 -41.10 3.87
C ILE A 16 14.66 -40.90 3.68
N PRO A 17 15.22 -41.11 2.48
CA PRO A 17 16.61 -40.72 2.23
C PRO A 17 16.70 -39.22 2.48
N GLU A 18 17.53 -38.81 3.43
CA GLU A 18 17.74 -37.41 3.75
C GLU A 18 18.12 -36.69 2.46
N LEU A 19 17.16 -35.92 1.92
CA LEU A 19 17.41 -35.05 0.79
C LEU A 19 18.56 -34.14 1.23
N PRO A 20 19.72 -34.15 0.53
CA PRO A 20 20.85 -33.33 0.90
C PRO A 20 20.36 -31.90 0.98
N LEU A 21 20.35 -31.43 2.23
CA LEU A 21 19.94 -30.14 2.72
C LEU A 21 19.75 -29.16 1.58
N LEU A 22 18.49 -28.83 1.27
CA LEU A 22 18.17 -27.56 0.66
C LEU A 22 18.95 -26.54 1.47
N ARG A 23 20.07 -26.08 0.91
CA ARG A 23 20.87 -24.98 1.42
C ARG A 23 19.85 -23.92 1.77
N MET A 24 19.61 -23.75 3.09
CA MET A 24 18.67 -22.77 3.60
C MET A 24 18.99 -21.49 2.86
N GLN A 25 18.13 -21.15 1.90
CA GLN A 25 18.22 -19.90 1.20
C GLN A 25 17.85 -18.91 2.29
N LYS A 26 18.87 -18.30 2.88
CA LYS A 26 18.72 -17.22 3.84
C LYS A 26 17.91 -16.16 3.13
N PHE A 27 16.59 -16.18 3.33
CA PHE A 27 15.71 -15.12 2.87
C PHE A 27 16.23 -13.85 3.55
N ASN A 28 16.82 -12.99 2.74
CA ASN A 28 17.44 -11.77 3.19
C ASN A 28 16.34 -10.92 3.85
N LYS A 29 16.43 -10.74 5.17
CA LYS A 29 15.47 -9.97 5.97
C LYS A 29 15.55 -8.53 5.51
N GLN A 30 14.68 -8.14 4.57
CA GLN A 30 14.62 -6.79 4.05
C GLN A 30 14.35 -5.85 5.23
N LYS A 31 15.27 -4.91 5.48
CA LYS A 31 15.04 -3.81 6.39
C LYS A 31 13.81 -3.07 5.88
N GLY A 32 12.71 -3.12 6.62
CA GLY A 32 11.44 -2.51 6.24
C GLY A 32 11.62 -1.01 6.05
N CYS A 33 11.43 -0.52 4.85
CA CYS A 33 11.23 0.90 4.57
C CYS A 33 9.74 1.20 4.71
N ILE A 34 9.38 2.05 5.68
CA ILE A 34 8.01 2.56 5.78
C ILE A 34 7.80 3.57 4.66
N MET A 35 6.99 3.17 3.69
CA MET A 35 6.59 3.98 2.55
C MET A 35 5.41 4.86 2.97
N THR A 36 5.70 6.09 3.38
CA THR A 36 4.66 7.09 3.73
C THR A 36 4.43 8.05 2.57
N ILE A 37 3.21 8.52 2.38
CA ILE A 37 2.87 9.53 1.36
C ILE A 37 2.87 10.91 2.01
N ASP A 38 3.52 11.87 1.36
CA ASP A 38 3.49 13.27 1.81
C ASP A 38 2.26 13.99 1.23
N TYR A 39 1.29 14.27 2.10
CA TYR A 39 0.06 15.01 1.76
C TYR A 39 0.15 16.51 2.04
N SER A 40 1.36 17.08 2.22
CA SER A 40 1.51 18.50 2.61
C SER A 40 0.93 19.44 1.55
N LYS A 41 1.18 19.12 0.27
CA LYS A 41 0.63 19.87 -0.87
C LYS A 41 -0.90 19.79 -0.95
N LEU A 42 -1.46 18.61 -0.70
CA LEU A 42 -2.90 18.38 -0.71
C LEU A 42 -3.58 19.14 0.43
N LYS A 43 -3.00 19.10 1.65
CA LYS A 43 -3.48 19.88 2.81
C LYS A 43 -3.48 21.38 2.53
N GLY A 44 -2.44 21.89 1.88
CA GLY A 44 -2.36 23.29 1.45
C GLY A 44 -3.53 23.66 0.53
N ARG A 45 -3.74 22.89 -0.54
CA ARG A 45 -4.84 23.15 -1.49
C ARG A 45 -6.23 23.06 -0.88
N ILE A 46 -6.45 22.09 0.02
CA ILE A 46 -7.71 21.98 0.75
C ILE A 46 -7.95 23.25 1.59
N LYS A 47 -6.92 23.74 2.28
CA LYS A 47 -7.02 24.97 3.09
C LYS A 47 -7.28 26.21 2.23
N GLU A 48 -6.67 26.31 1.05
CA GLU A 48 -6.88 27.43 0.12
C GLU A 48 -8.29 27.45 -0.49
N LYS A 49 -8.86 26.28 -0.81
CA LYS A 49 -10.18 26.17 -1.46
C LYS A 49 -11.35 26.14 -0.49
N TYR A 50 -11.23 25.38 0.59
CA TYR A 50 -12.31 25.08 1.53
C TYR A 50 -12.10 25.66 2.93
N GLY A 51 -10.91 26.22 3.22
CA GLY A 51 -10.55 26.75 4.54
C GLY A 51 -10.24 25.67 5.58
N SER A 52 -11.10 24.66 5.70
CA SER A 52 -11.02 23.61 6.73
C SER A 52 -11.24 22.21 6.16
N GLN A 53 -10.64 21.20 6.80
CA GLN A 53 -10.84 19.79 6.45
C GLN A 53 -12.28 19.34 6.64
N GLN A 54 -13.00 19.94 7.60
CA GLN A 54 -14.42 19.71 7.85
C GLN A 54 -15.30 20.07 6.67
N ASP A 55 -15.05 21.22 6.05
CA ASP A 55 -15.85 21.71 4.93
C ASP A 55 -15.59 20.87 3.68
N PHE A 56 -14.33 20.50 3.46
CA PHE A 56 -13.97 19.53 2.42
C PHE A 56 -14.62 18.15 2.65
N ALA A 57 -14.67 17.67 3.89
CA ALA A 57 -15.33 16.41 4.25
C ALA A 57 -16.84 16.46 3.93
N LYS A 58 -17.50 17.58 4.21
CA LYS A 58 -18.91 17.81 3.83
C LYS A 58 -19.10 17.82 2.30
N ALA A 59 -18.21 18.47 1.57
CA ALA A 59 -18.29 18.57 0.11
C ALA A 59 -18.14 17.20 -0.59
N ILE A 60 -17.25 16.34 -0.08
CA ILE A 60 -17.04 14.98 -0.62
C ILE A 60 -18.02 13.94 -0.03
N GLY A 61 -18.82 14.32 0.97
CA GLY A 61 -19.79 13.42 1.63
C GLY A 61 -19.16 12.40 2.59
N LEU A 62 -17.97 12.69 3.14
CA LEU A 62 -17.28 11.83 4.10
C LEU A 62 -17.27 12.45 5.51
N SER A 63 -17.04 11.61 6.52
CA SER A 63 -16.79 12.10 7.88
C SER A 63 -15.40 12.73 7.99
N GLU A 64 -15.28 13.82 8.74
CA GLU A 64 -14.00 14.49 9.04
C GLU A 64 -12.92 13.50 9.52
N LYS A 65 -13.32 12.52 10.34
CA LYS A 65 -12.41 11.49 10.85
C LYS A 65 -11.78 10.70 9.71
N ILE A 66 -12.54 10.36 8.67
CA ILE A 66 -12.06 9.60 7.51
C ILE A 66 -11.04 10.44 6.72
N ILE A 67 -11.31 11.72 6.51
CA ILE A 67 -10.38 12.63 5.83
C ILE A 67 -9.08 12.79 6.64
N SER A 68 -9.19 12.99 7.95
CA SER A 68 -8.05 13.05 8.85
C SER A 68 -7.22 11.76 8.81
N ASP A 69 -7.87 10.59 8.78
CA ASP A 69 -7.20 9.30 8.71
C ASP A 69 -6.45 9.10 7.38
N LYS A 70 -7.09 9.47 6.27
CA LYS A 70 -6.49 9.48 4.92
C LYS A 70 -5.27 10.40 4.83
N LEU A 71 -5.40 11.63 5.35
CA LEU A 71 -4.33 12.64 5.34
C LEU A 71 -3.17 12.34 6.30
N ASN A 72 -3.38 11.44 7.26
CA ASN A 72 -2.36 10.96 8.19
C ASN A 72 -1.79 9.59 7.79
N ASN A 73 -2.02 9.15 6.54
CA ASN A 73 -1.55 7.85 6.03
C ASN A 73 -2.07 6.63 6.80
N LYS A 74 -3.13 6.77 7.61
CA LYS A 74 -3.76 5.66 8.32
C LYS A 74 -4.74 4.91 7.42
N SER A 75 -5.38 5.62 6.49
CA SER A 75 -6.23 5.04 5.45
C SER A 75 -5.75 5.45 4.06
N TYR A 76 -6.03 4.58 3.07
CA TYR A 76 -5.69 4.83 1.68
C TYR A 76 -6.81 5.59 0.95
N TRP A 77 -6.42 6.32 -0.09
CA TRP A 77 -7.36 6.93 -1.02
C TRP A 77 -7.88 5.90 -2.03
N LYS A 78 -9.20 5.74 -2.14
CA LYS A 78 -9.78 4.95 -3.23
C LYS A 78 -9.79 5.79 -4.50
N GLN A 79 -9.77 5.15 -5.66
CA GLN A 79 -9.80 5.87 -6.94
C GLN A 79 -11.01 6.80 -7.05
N SER A 80 -12.20 6.37 -6.62
CA SER A 80 -13.41 7.22 -6.60
C SER A 80 -13.27 8.43 -5.67
N ASP A 81 -12.58 8.29 -4.53
CA ASP A 81 -12.32 9.42 -3.63
C ASP A 81 -11.35 10.42 -4.26
N ILE A 82 -10.35 9.93 -5.01
CA ILE A 82 -9.37 10.78 -5.70
C ILE A 82 -10.08 11.57 -6.79
N ASP A 83 -10.91 10.91 -7.61
CA ASP A 83 -11.66 11.56 -8.68
C ASP A 83 -12.56 12.69 -8.14
N ALA A 84 -13.39 12.37 -7.14
CA ALA A 84 -14.24 13.36 -6.47
C ALA A 84 -13.42 14.50 -5.83
N ALA A 85 -12.32 14.19 -5.16
CA ALA A 85 -11.45 15.21 -4.57
C ALA A 85 -10.83 16.12 -5.65
N THR A 86 -10.41 15.56 -6.79
CA THR A 86 -9.78 16.33 -7.87
C THR A 86 -10.77 17.25 -8.57
N GLU A 87 -12.02 16.80 -8.75
CA GLU A 87 -13.11 17.61 -9.30
C GLU A 87 -13.43 18.77 -8.35
N LEU A 88 -13.60 18.47 -7.06
CA LEU A 88 -13.87 19.46 -6.01
C LEU A 88 -12.74 20.49 -5.84
N LEU A 89 -11.49 20.04 -5.81
CA LEU A 89 -10.32 20.92 -5.65
C LEU A 89 -9.92 21.63 -6.95
N GLY A 90 -10.46 21.22 -8.10
CA GLY A 90 -10.09 21.70 -9.42
C GLY A 90 -8.61 21.43 -9.74
N ILE A 91 -8.13 20.24 -9.40
CA ILE A 91 -6.75 19.81 -9.68
C ILE A 91 -6.71 19.23 -11.10
N LYS A 92 -5.72 19.64 -11.90
CA LYS A 92 -5.52 19.07 -13.23
C LYS A 92 -5.14 17.60 -13.10
N LYS A 93 -5.59 16.76 -14.04
CA LYS A 93 -5.30 15.32 -14.06
C LYS A 93 -3.79 15.00 -14.06
N GLU A 94 -3.01 15.89 -14.68
CA GLU A 94 -1.55 15.82 -14.77
C GLU A 94 -0.88 15.95 -13.39
N ASP A 95 -1.43 16.78 -12.51
CA ASP A 95 -0.88 17.06 -11.19
C ASP A 95 -1.29 16.03 -10.11
N ILE A 96 -2.28 15.17 -10.38
CA ILE A 96 -2.76 14.15 -9.42
C ILE A 96 -1.59 13.30 -8.89
N GLY A 97 -0.66 12.94 -9.77
CA GLY A 97 0.59 12.24 -9.43
C GLY A 97 1.35 12.93 -8.29
N ILE A 98 1.46 14.25 -8.37
CA ILE A 98 2.24 15.08 -7.44
C ILE A 98 1.54 15.22 -6.08
N TYR A 99 0.22 15.20 -6.05
CA TYR A 99 -0.57 15.36 -4.82
C TYR A 99 -0.78 14.05 -4.06
N PHE A 100 -1.03 12.94 -4.77
CA PHE A 100 -1.45 11.68 -4.15
C PHE A 100 -0.36 10.60 -4.15
N PHE A 101 0.65 10.70 -5.02
CA PHE A 101 1.68 9.66 -5.17
C PHE A 101 3.08 10.12 -4.76
N ASN A 102 3.19 11.26 -4.05
CA ASN A 102 4.47 11.76 -3.55
C ASN A 102 4.97 10.90 -2.37
N LYS A 103 5.72 9.85 -2.70
CA LYS A 103 6.27 8.89 -1.74
C LYS A 103 7.45 9.50 -0.98
N LYS A 104 7.34 9.58 0.34
CA LYS A 104 8.44 9.89 1.25
C LYS A 104 8.97 8.59 1.85
N VAL A 105 10.17 8.19 1.42
CA VAL A 105 10.88 7.05 2.01
C VAL A 105 11.42 7.48 3.37
N GLN A 106 10.81 7.00 4.44
CA GLN A 106 11.39 7.17 5.77
C GLN A 106 12.25 5.94 6.07
N LYS A 107 13.56 6.14 6.13
CA LYS A 107 14.49 5.13 6.66
C LYS A 107 14.29 5.09 8.18
N ILE A 108 13.97 3.92 8.70
CA ILE A 108 14.03 3.62 10.14
C ILE A 108 15.49 3.37 10.51
#